data_AF-A0A952V5M8-F1
#
_entry.id   AF-A0A952V5M8-F1
#
_cell.length_a   1.000
_cell.length_b   1.000
_cell.length_c   1.000
_cell.angle_alpha   90.00
_cell.angle_beta   90.00
_cell.angle_gamma   90.00
#
_symmetry.space_group_name_H-M   'P 1'
#
loop_
_entity.id
_entity.type
_entity.pdbx_description
1 polymer ?
#
loop_
_entity_poly.entity_id
_entity_poly.type
_entity_poly.pdbx_seq_one_letter_code
_entity_poly.pdbx_strand_id
1 'polypeptide(L)'
;MNFYKETIKNLPSVFHVPAEFRNRDVEVIILPLDENENGKKDDVERDEMGYPIGFFEATAGAIPDFPERDQPPMQDRDPIDQ
;
A
#
# COMPACT_ATOMS: atom_id res chain seq x y z
N MET A 1 2.60 -0.32 -17.79
CA MET A 1 2.36 1.14 -17.92
C MET A 1 3.60 1.81 -17.35
N ASN A 2 4.39 2.52 -18.16
CA ASN A 2 5.64 3.14 -17.69
C ASN A 2 5.28 4.49 -17.04
N PHE A 3 5.47 4.61 -15.73
CA PHE A 3 5.27 5.86 -15.00
C PHE A 3 6.61 6.46 -14.61
N TYR A 4 6.75 7.77 -14.82
CA TYR A 4 7.89 8.54 -14.34
C TYR A 4 7.57 9.00 -12.91
N LYS A 5 8.39 8.60 -11.94
CA LYS A 5 8.24 9.00 -10.53
C LYS A 5 9.52 9.69 -10.08
N GLU A 6 9.37 10.92 -9.61
CA GLU A 6 10.45 11.69 -9.01
C GLU A 6 10.00 12.21 -7.64
N THR A 7 10.87 12.09 -6.63
CA THR A 7 10.63 12.64 -5.29
C THR A 7 11.44 13.92 -5.15
N ILE A 8 10.74 15.05 -5.05
CA ILE A 8 11.37 16.37 -4.91
C ILE A 8 11.21 16.84 -3.46
N LYS A 9 12.32 17.16 -2.81
CA LYS A 9 12.31 17.83 -1.49
C LYS A 9 12.00 19.30 -1.69
N ASN A 10 11.06 19.86 -0.91
CA ASN A 10 10.56 21.23 -1.03
C ASN A 10 10.07 21.54 -2.45
N LEU A 11 8.84 21.12 -2.75
CA LEU A 11 8.26 21.25 -4.09
C LEU A 11 8.33 22.70 -4.60
N PRO A 12 9.00 22.97 -5.73
CA PRO A 12 9.10 24.32 -6.27
C PRO A 12 7.77 24.78 -6.87
N SER A 13 7.56 26.09 -6.92
CA SER A 13 6.36 26.69 -7.55
C SER A 13 6.29 26.49 -9.06
N VAL A 14 7.43 26.15 -9.68
CA VAL A 14 7.56 25.87 -11.11
C VAL A 14 8.41 24.62 -11.26
N PHE A 15 7.91 23.62 -11.97
CA PHE A 15 8.68 22.44 -12.36
C PHE A 15 8.65 22.30 -13.89
N HIS A 16 9.75 21.82 -14.46
CA HIS A 16 9.86 21.66 -15.91
C HIS A 16 9.42 20.26 -16.33
N VAL A 17 8.38 20.20 -17.16
CA VAL A 17 7.92 18.95 -17.75
C VAL A 17 8.97 18.42 -18.74
N PRO A 18 9.43 17.15 -18.62
CA PRO A 18 10.36 16.55 -19.56
C PRO A 18 9.86 16.61 -21.00
N ALA A 19 10.77 16.76 -21.97
CA ALA A 19 10.43 16.99 -23.38
C ALA A 19 9.52 15.91 -23.98
N GLU A 20 9.67 14.67 -23.51
CA GLU A 20 8.92 13.48 -23.95
C GLU A 20 7.42 13.56 -23.63
N PHE A 21 7.03 14.40 -22.67
CA PHE A 21 5.65 14.53 -22.20
C PHE A 21 4.95 15.81 -22.66
N ARG A 22 5.63 16.73 -23.35
CA ARG A 22 5.07 18.07 -23.71
C ARG A 22 3.87 18.05 -24.65
N ASN A 23 3.75 17.02 -25.50
CA ASN A 23 2.69 16.89 -26.50
C ASN A 23 1.73 15.72 -26.20
N ARG A 24 1.67 15.29 -24.93
CA ARG A 24 0.82 14.18 -24.48
C ARG A 24 -0.03 14.66 -23.32
N ASP A 25 -1.25 14.14 -23.24
CA ASP A 25 -2.07 14.32 -22.04
C ASP A 25 -1.39 13.59 -20.88
N VAL A 26 -1.17 14.31 -19.78
CA VAL A 26 -0.50 13.80 -18.59
C VAL A 26 -1.31 14.11 -17.35
N GLU A 27 -1.36 13.14 -16.45
CA GLU A 27 -1.90 13.31 -15.10
C GLU A 27 -0.75 13.67 -14.16
N VAL A 28 -0.89 14.77 -13.42
CA VAL A 28 0.08 15.21 -12.41
C VAL A 28 -0.50 14.93 -11.03
N ILE A 29 0.07 13.97 -10.31
CA ILE A 29 -0.34 13.61 -8.96
C ILE A 29 0.65 14.23 -7.98
N ILE A 30 0.21 15.20 -7.19
CA ILE A 30 1.01 15.80 -6.11
C ILE A 30 0.67 15.06 -4.81
N LEU A 31 1.63 14.27 -4.32
CA LEU A 31 1.50 13.52 -3.07
C LEU A 31 2.40 14.18 -2.02
N PRO A 32 1.84 14.88 -1.02
CA PRO A 32 2.62 15.34 0.12
C PRO A 32 3.18 14.12 0.87
N LEU A 33 4.51 14.03 0.96
CA LEU A 33 5.17 12.91 1.65
C LEU A 33 5.18 13.07 3.17
N ASP A 34 4.93 14.30 3.65
CA ASP A 34 4.83 14.64 5.07
C ASP A 34 3.48 14.19 5.66
N GLU A 35 2.44 14.05 4.82
CA GLU A 35 1.14 13.48 5.21
C GLU A 35 1.16 11.95 5.31
N ASN A 36 2.34 11.32 5.38
CA ASN A 36 2.44 10.00 6.02
C ASN A 36 2.21 10.07 7.54
N GLU A 37 1.89 11.25 8.10
CA GLU A 37 1.14 11.39 9.37
C GLU A 37 -0.38 11.12 9.23
N ASN A 38 -0.89 10.75 8.05
CA ASN A 38 -2.09 9.88 7.95
C ASN A 38 -1.76 8.41 8.26
N GLY A 39 -0.51 8.09 8.54
CA GLY A 39 -0.25 7.36 9.76
C GLY A 39 -0.67 8.24 10.93
N LYS A 40 -1.98 8.33 11.20
CA LYS A 40 -2.36 8.33 12.60
C LYS A 40 -1.50 7.20 13.15
N LYS A 41 -0.55 7.52 14.03
CA LYS A 41 -0.43 6.67 15.20
C LYS A 41 -1.83 6.66 15.73
N ASP A 42 -2.59 5.68 15.26
CA ASP A 42 -3.68 5.14 16.00
C ASP A 42 -3.09 5.06 17.40
N ASP A 43 -3.49 5.98 18.28
CA ASP A 43 -3.42 5.81 19.74
C ASP A 43 -4.34 4.63 20.12
N VAL A 44 -4.30 3.59 19.32
CA VAL A 44 -4.94 2.32 19.53
C VAL A 44 -3.82 1.52 20.14
N GLU A 45 -3.96 1.30 21.44
CA GLU A 45 -3.13 0.38 22.18
C GLU A 45 -3.02 -0.92 21.38
N ARG A 46 -1.81 -1.44 21.27
CA ARG A 46 -1.50 -2.66 20.52
C ARG A 46 -1.16 -3.79 21.49
N ASP A 47 -1.53 -5.00 21.13
CA ASP A 47 -1.13 -6.20 21.86
C ASP A 47 0.37 -6.50 21.68
N GLU A 48 0.86 -7.54 22.37
CA GLU A 48 2.26 -8.00 22.29
C GLU A 48 2.68 -8.43 20.87
N MET A 49 1.72 -8.71 19.98
CA MET A 49 1.93 -9.09 18.59
C MET A 49 1.83 -7.89 17.63
N GLY A 50 1.55 -6.69 18.15
CA GLY A 50 1.48 -5.44 17.39
C GLY A 50 0.14 -5.18 16.70
N TYR A 51 -0.91 -5.98 16.98
CA TYR A 51 -2.26 -5.74 16.47
C TYR A 51 -2.99 -4.70 17.33
N PRO A 52 -3.88 -3.88 16.75
CA PRO A 52 -4.76 -3.01 17.53
C PRO A 52 -5.61 -3.84 18.52
N ILE A 53 -5.67 -3.46 19.79
CA ILE A 53 -6.51 -4.13 20.80
C ILE A 53 -7.98 -4.10 20.32
N GLY A 54 -8.67 -5.24 20.34
CA GLY A 54 -10.04 -5.37 19.86
C GLY A 54 -10.18 -5.65 18.35
N PHE A 55 -9.07 -5.74 17.60
CA PHE A 55 -9.07 -5.99 16.16
C PHE A 55 -9.72 -7.32 15.79
N PHE A 56 -9.41 -8.40 16.50
CA PHE A 56 -9.96 -9.72 16.20
C PHE A 56 -11.44 -9.83 16.55
N GLU A 57 -11.89 -9.20 17.63
CA GLU A 57 -13.30 -9.12 18.02
C GLU A 57 -14.11 -8.31 17.01
N ALA A 58 -13.55 -7.18 16.52
CA ALA A 58 -14.18 -6.34 15.51
C ALA A 58 -14.24 -6.99 14.12
N THR A 59 -13.29 -7.87 13.82
CA THR A 59 -13.20 -8.60 12.54
C THR A 59 -13.74 -10.03 12.63
N ALA A 60 -14.20 -10.46 13.82
CA ALA A 60 -14.75 -11.79 14.03
C ALA A 60 -16.02 -11.97 13.19
N GLY A 61 -15.96 -12.86 12.20
CA GLY A 61 -17.05 -13.12 11.27
C GLY A 61 -17.14 -12.15 10.09
N ALA A 62 -16.28 -11.13 10.04
CA ALA A 62 -16.11 -10.30 8.86
C ALA A 62 -15.16 -11.01 7.88
N ILE A 63 -15.64 -12.08 7.23
CA ILE A 63 -14.99 -12.57 6.01
C ILE A 63 -15.44 -11.58 4.92
N PRO A 64 -14.55 -10.73 4.38
CA PRO A 64 -14.88 -10.02 3.16
C PRO A 64 -15.22 -11.06 2.09
N ASP A 65 -16.21 -10.78 1.23
CA ASP A 65 -16.44 -11.57 0.02
C ASP A 65 -15.19 -11.45 -0.86
N PHE A 66 -14.19 -12.28 -0.59
CA PHE A 66 -13.00 -12.36 -1.40
C PHE A 66 -13.44 -12.97 -2.73
N PRO A 67 -13.07 -12.36 -3.88
CA PRO A 67 -13.27 -13.03 -5.15
C PRO A 67 -12.58 -14.40 -5.06
N GLU A 68 -13.31 -15.45 -5.47
CA GLU A 68 -12.75 -16.80 -5.55
C GLU A 68 -11.46 -16.71 -6.38
N ARG A 69 -10.33 -16.86 -5.70
CA ARG A 69 -9.06 -17.03 -6.39
C ARG A 69 -9.02 -18.48 -6.80
N ASP A 70 -8.72 -18.76 -8.07
CA ASP A 70 -8.28 -20.09 -8.50
C ASP A 70 -7.07 -20.48 -7.64
N GLN A 71 -7.32 -21.21 -6.56
CA GLN A 71 -6.25 -21.71 -5.72
C GLN A 71 -5.52 -22.77 -6.53
N PRO A 72 -4.21 -22.63 -6.78
CA PRO A 72 -3.46 -23.74 -7.33
C PRO A 72 -3.61 -24.92 -6.38
N PRO A 73 -3.68 -26.16 -6.91
CA PRO A 73 -3.80 -27.35 -6.07
C PRO A 73 -2.71 -27.31 -5.00
N MET A 74 -3.08 -27.62 -3.75
CA MET A 74 -2.11 -27.76 -2.66
C MET A 74 -1.00 -28.68 -3.16
N GLN A 75 0.22 -28.14 -3.25
CA GLN A 75 1.39 -28.98 -3.45
C GLN A 75 1.63 -29.71 -2.14
N ASP A 76 1.57 -31.05 -2.21
CA ASP A 76 2.03 -31.88 -1.11
C ASP A 76 3.47 -31.47 -0.79
N ARG A 77 3.71 -31.08 0.46
CA ARG A 77 5.06 -30.77 0.92
C ARG A 77 5.78 -32.10 1.12
N ASP A 78 6.96 -32.23 0.52
CA ASP A 78 7.84 -33.34 0.83
C ASP A 78 8.12 -33.37 2.34
N PRO A 79 8.15 -34.56 2.95
CA PRO A 79 8.49 -34.69 4.35
C PRO A 79 9.87 -34.09 4.59
N ILE A 80 10.00 -33.38 5.72
CA ILE A 80 11.30 -32.88 6.18
C ILE A 80 12.14 -34.11 6.51
N ASP A 81 13.21 -34.34 5.75
CA ASP A 81 14.21 -35.36 6.09
C ASP A 81 14.74 -35.06 7.50
N GLN A 82 14.51 -36.00 8.42
CA GLN A 82 14.93 -35.95 9.82
C GLN A 82 16.39 -36.32 10.00
#